data_AF-A0A3A3GKZ2-F1
#
_entry.id   AF-A0A3A3GKZ2-F1
#
_cell.length_a   1.000
_cell.length_b   1.000
_cell.length_c   1.000
_cell.angle_alpha   90.00
_cell.angle_beta   90.00
_cell.angle_gamma   90.00
#
_symmetry.space_group_name_H-M   'P 1'
#
loop_
_entity.id
_entity.type
_entity.pdbx_description
1 polymer ?
#
loop_
_entity_poly.entity_id
_entity_poly.type
_entity_poly.pdbx_seq_one_letter_code
_entity_poly.pdbx_strand_id
1 'polypeptide(L)'
;MKKISAVLALTAALSAFSATAAWAAESEEQVVPGAVGKTTKQIDLDESVPFYTFPGGKRMGALGPQVVKIEESVVDQDNRTWHRALTWIGYGYFKDPSASYKTIVLPDKTAFYDKVNGERLGLLGRQTVNVINEQVDDSGFVWYQLHTYKGKAWVISPSQEKQKAKLTKETALYDQVNGRKAGALSPQTVNVSEVRYDGNNQRWGKVFTWKGDLWIKW
;
A
#
# COMPACT_ATOMS: atom_id res chain seq x y z
N MET A 1 -0.16 59.49 18.27
CA MET A 1 -1.51 59.68 17.68
C MET A 1 -1.35 59.57 16.17
N LYS A 2 -2.00 58.73 15.36
CA LYS A 2 -3.14 57.81 15.45
C LYS A 2 -2.85 56.64 14.47
N LYS A 3 -3.29 55.43 14.81
CA LYS A 3 -3.37 54.27 13.92
C LYS A 3 -4.59 54.42 13.00
N ILE A 4 -4.51 53.99 11.74
CA ILE A 4 -5.69 53.57 10.96
C ILE A 4 -5.31 52.32 10.17
N SER A 5 -5.94 51.21 10.55
CA SER A 5 -6.00 49.94 9.83
C SER A 5 -7.01 50.05 8.68
N ALA A 6 -6.72 49.45 7.52
CA ALA A 6 -7.68 49.28 6.44
C ALA A 6 -8.10 47.80 6.35
N VAL A 7 -9.39 47.55 6.57
CA VAL A 7 -10.06 46.27 6.32
C VAL A 7 -10.80 46.41 4.99
N LEU A 8 -10.53 45.53 4.02
CA LEU A 8 -11.29 45.44 2.78
C LEU A 8 -12.32 44.32 2.92
N ALA A 9 -13.61 44.67 2.87
CA ALA A 9 -14.72 43.74 2.74
C ALA A 9 -15.11 43.66 1.26
N LEU A 10 -15.25 42.44 0.73
CA LEU A 10 -15.81 42.19 -0.60
C LEU A 10 -17.13 41.44 -0.44
N THR A 11 -18.22 42.13 -0.73
CA THR A 11 -19.59 41.62 -0.75
C THR A 11 -19.85 40.97 -2.10
N ALA A 12 -20.42 39.77 -2.13
CA ALA A 12 -21.05 39.21 -3.32
C ALA A 12 -22.39 38.58 -2.94
N ALA A 13 -23.47 39.18 -3.45
CA ALA A 13 -24.83 38.67 -3.36
C ALA A 13 -25.11 37.69 -4.51
N LEU A 14 -25.87 36.62 -4.24
CA LEU A 14 -26.62 35.93 -5.28
C LEU A 14 -27.95 35.40 -4.75
N SER A 15 -28.89 35.44 -5.67
CA SER A 15 -30.35 35.49 -5.57
C SER A 15 -31.05 34.16 -5.28
N ALA A 16 -32.24 34.28 -4.69
CA ALA A 16 -33.18 33.20 -4.41
C ALA A 16 -33.92 32.70 -5.66
N PHE A 17 -34.26 31.41 -5.66
CA PHE A 17 -35.46 30.88 -6.30
C PHE A 17 -36.15 29.88 -5.35
N SER A 18 -37.46 30.00 -5.28
CA SER A 18 -38.41 29.30 -4.41
C SER A 18 -39.19 28.22 -5.16
N ALA A 19 -39.43 27.06 -4.53
CA ALA A 19 -40.63 26.23 -4.77
C ALA A 19 -40.84 25.18 -3.66
N THR A 20 -41.74 25.56 -2.75
CA THR A 20 -42.74 24.83 -1.94
C THR A 20 -42.83 23.28 -2.00
N ALA A 21 -42.52 22.68 -0.84
CA ALA A 21 -43.21 21.66 -0.02
C ALA A 21 -44.04 20.51 -0.62
N ALA A 22 -43.80 19.29 -0.10
CA ALA A 22 -44.86 18.45 0.51
C ALA A 22 -44.30 17.29 1.39
N TRP A 23 -44.48 17.44 2.73
CA TRP A 23 -44.84 16.48 3.81
C TRP A 23 -44.44 14.98 3.68
N ALA A 24 -43.91 14.28 4.70
CA ALA A 24 -44.37 14.23 6.09
C ALA A 24 -43.37 13.58 7.10
N ALA A 25 -43.57 13.95 8.39
CA ALA A 25 -43.20 13.30 9.68
C ALA A 25 -41.70 13.29 10.08
N GLU A 26 -41.17 14.21 10.91
CA GLU A 26 -41.45 14.54 12.33
C GLU A 26 -40.87 13.53 13.35
N SER A 27 -39.70 13.86 13.89
CA SER A 27 -39.46 13.91 15.34
C SER A 27 -38.30 14.87 15.62
N GLU A 28 -38.55 15.78 16.55
CA GLU A 28 -37.75 16.96 16.86
C GLU A 28 -36.48 16.62 17.66
N GLU A 29 -35.33 17.09 17.20
CA GLU A 29 -34.33 17.72 18.07
C GLU A 29 -33.95 19.07 17.44
N GLN A 30 -34.20 20.14 18.19
CA GLN A 30 -33.95 21.52 17.78
C GLN A 30 -32.47 21.75 17.45
N VAL A 31 -32.19 22.14 16.20
CA VAL A 31 -30.89 22.72 15.81
C VAL A 31 -31.11 24.18 15.43
N VAL A 32 -30.43 25.07 16.15
CA VAL A 32 -30.28 26.49 15.85
C VAL A 32 -29.62 26.63 14.46
N PRO A 33 -30.15 27.44 13.52
CA PRO A 33 -29.67 27.44 12.15
C PRO A 33 -28.37 28.25 12.05
N GLY A 34 -27.25 27.56 11.86
CA GLY A 34 -25.98 28.26 11.73
C GLY A 34 -24.72 27.43 11.88
N ALA A 35 -24.69 26.18 11.40
CA ALA A 35 -23.44 25.50 11.13
C ALA A 35 -23.68 24.40 10.10
N VAL A 36 -23.17 24.57 8.88
CA VAL A 36 -22.97 23.44 7.96
C VAL A 36 -21.91 22.57 8.61
N GLY A 37 -22.34 21.62 9.45
CA GLY A 37 -21.49 20.55 9.92
C GLY A 37 -21.10 19.70 8.71
N LYS A 38 -19.97 20.02 8.07
CA LYS A 38 -19.31 19.08 7.16
C LYS A 38 -19.09 17.80 7.96
N THR A 39 -19.88 16.76 7.69
CA THR A 39 -19.66 15.43 8.25
C THR A 39 -18.24 15.01 7.90
N THR A 40 -17.32 15.20 8.85
CA THR A 40 -15.91 14.99 8.59
C THR A 40 -15.67 13.50 8.77
N LYS A 41 -15.52 12.77 7.67
CA LYS A 41 -15.09 11.37 7.75
C LYS A 41 -13.72 11.35 8.44
N GLN A 42 -13.53 10.44 9.38
CA GLN A 42 -12.26 10.23 10.06
C GLN A 42 -11.76 8.84 9.71
N ILE A 43 -10.44 8.72 9.58
CA ILE A 43 -9.74 7.45 9.38
C ILE A 43 -8.72 7.31 10.48
N ASP A 44 -8.69 6.14 11.11
CA ASP A 44 -7.60 5.77 12.01
C ASP A 44 -6.46 5.18 11.19
N LEU A 45 -5.26 5.74 11.35
CA LEU A 45 -4.05 5.23 10.74
C LEU A 45 -3.30 4.41 11.79
N ASP A 46 -3.27 3.09 11.62
CA ASP A 46 -2.49 2.20 12.50
C ASP A 46 -0.99 2.21 12.19
N GLU A 47 -0.61 2.69 11.00
CA GLU A 47 0.76 2.67 10.50
C GLU A 47 1.14 3.99 9.81
N SER A 48 2.44 4.18 9.58
CA SER A 48 2.93 5.35 8.86
C SER A 48 2.53 5.30 7.37
N VAL A 49 1.67 6.21 6.93
CA VAL A 49 1.18 6.28 5.54
C VAL A 49 1.82 7.45 4.78
N PRO A 50 2.46 7.23 3.62
CA PRO A 50 3.00 8.31 2.80
C PRO A 50 1.89 9.20 2.25
N PHE A 51 2.13 10.50 2.17
CA PHE A 51 1.24 11.46 1.52
C PHE A 51 1.95 12.27 0.43
N TYR A 52 1.15 12.79 -0.49
CA TYR A 52 1.57 13.26 -1.81
C TYR A 52 0.89 14.60 -2.16
N THR A 53 1.43 15.32 -3.14
CA THR A 53 0.88 16.60 -3.62
C THR A 53 -0.51 16.48 -4.24
N PHE A 54 -0.75 15.38 -4.95
CA PHE A 54 -2.01 15.01 -5.60
C PHE A 54 -2.02 13.47 -5.75
N PRO A 55 -3.15 12.82 -6.11
CA PRO A 55 -3.20 11.38 -6.34
C PRO A 55 -2.12 10.90 -7.32
N GLY A 56 -1.22 10.03 -6.87
CA GLY A 56 -0.09 9.54 -7.66
C GLY A 56 1.06 10.54 -7.90
N GLY A 57 1.02 11.72 -7.28
CA GLY A 57 2.01 12.78 -7.46
C GLY A 57 3.33 12.57 -6.70
N LYS A 58 4.07 13.66 -6.46
CA LYS A 58 5.34 13.60 -5.71
C LYS A 58 5.06 13.31 -4.23
N ARG A 59 5.82 12.37 -3.64
CA ARG A 59 5.79 12.10 -2.19
C ARG A 59 6.31 13.32 -1.43
N MET A 60 5.53 13.76 -0.45
CA MET A 60 5.81 14.95 0.36
C MET A 60 6.22 14.62 1.79
N GLY A 61 5.74 13.50 2.33
CA GLY A 61 6.06 13.06 3.68
C GLY A 61 5.35 11.75 4.03
N ALA A 62 5.20 11.47 5.33
CA ALA A 62 4.40 10.36 5.81
C ALA A 62 3.66 10.70 7.12
N LEU A 63 2.35 10.51 7.14
CA LEU A 63 1.53 10.61 8.33
C LEU A 63 1.82 9.38 9.22
N GLY A 64 2.36 9.60 10.42
CA GLY A 64 2.49 8.53 11.41
C GLY A 64 1.12 8.05 11.90
N PRO A 65 1.08 7.00 12.74
CA PRO A 65 -0.16 6.48 13.30
C PRO A 65 -0.94 7.54 14.06
N GLN A 66 -2.16 7.85 13.59
CA GLN A 66 -3.02 8.89 14.15
C GLN A 66 -4.41 8.85 13.51
N VAL A 67 -5.40 9.44 14.19
CA VAL A 67 -6.72 9.69 13.61
C VAL A 67 -6.68 10.93 12.73
N VAL A 68 -6.98 10.76 11.44
CA VAL A 68 -6.93 11.80 10.41
C VAL A 68 -8.33 12.18 9.97
N LYS A 69 -8.60 13.48 9.92
CA LYS A 69 -9.83 14.04 9.35
C LYS A 69 -9.72 14.14 7.84
N ILE A 70 -10.67 13.53 7.15
CA ILE A 70 -10.76 13.51 5.70
C ILE A 70 -11.59 14.71 5.22
N GLU A 71 -11.01 15.50 4.34
CA GLU A 71 -11.69 16.61 3.67
C GLU A 71 -12.43 16.14 2.43
N GLU A 72 -11.79 15.29 1.63
CA GLU A 72 -12.35 14.71 0.40
C GLU A 72 -11.72 13.35 0.09
N SER A 73 -12.41 12.56 -0.72
CA SER A 73 -11.92 11.29 -1.26
C SER A 73 -12.07 11.28 -2.77
N VAL A 74 -11.04 10.83 -3.48
CA VAL A 74 -11.00 10.73 -4.94
C VAL A 74 -10.57 9.33 -5.33
N VAL A 75 -11.14 8.78 -6.39
CA VAL A 75 -10.69 7.51 -6.99
C VAL A 75 -9.86 7.84 -8.22
N ASP A 76 -8.66 7.27 -8.32
CA ASP A 76 -7.78 7.47 -9.49
C ASP A 76 -8.13 6.51 -10.64
N GLN A 77 -7.39 6.63 -11.75
CA GLN A 77 -7.55 5.77 -12.92
C GLN A 77 -7.23 4.29 -12.64
N ASP A 78 -6.45 4.01 -11.59
CA ASP A 78 -6.09 2.66 -11.13
C ASP A 78 -7.12 2.10 -10.12
N ASN A 79 -8.27 2.77 -9.96
CA ASN A 79 -9.31 2.43 -8.99
C ASN A 79 -8.82 2.47 -7.53
N ARG A 80 -7.79 3.26 -7.22
CA ARG A 80 -7.30 3.49 -5.85
C ARG A 80 -8.01 4.67 -5.25
N THR A 81 -8.50 4.50 -4.02
CA THR A 81 -9.09 5.59 -3.24
C THR A 81 -7.98 6.40 -2.56
N TRP A 82 -8.03 7.71 -2.75
CA TRP A 82 -7.14 8.69 -2.14
C TRP A 82 -7.95 9.61 -1.24
N HIS A 83 -7.43 9.88 -0.06
CA HIS A 83 -8.00 10.83 0.87
C HIS A 83 -7.14 12.07 0.96
N ARG A 84 -7.78 13.24 0.94
CA ARG A 84 -7.13 14.51 1.25
C ARG A 84 -7.30 14.82 2.73
N ALA A 85 -6.20 15.16 3.38
CA ALA A 85 -6.20 15.61 4.75
C ALA A 85 -5.19 16.74 4.98
N LEU A 86 -5.40 17.47 6.06
CA LEU A 86 -4.46 18.48 6.53
C LEU A 86 -3.26 17.80 7.21
N THR A 87 -2.06 18.13 6.77
CA THR A 87 -0.78 17.67 7.31
C THR A 87 0.01 18.83 7.90
N TRP A 88 1.15 18.57 8.53
CA TRP A 88 2.01 19.62 9.12
C TRP A 88 2.65 20.56 8.08
N ILE A 89 2.61 20.21 6.79
CA ILE A 89 3.10 21.07 5.69
C ILE A 89 1.96 21.59 4.79
N GLY A 90 0.71 21.45 5.22
CA GLY A 90 -0.48 21.79 4.43
C GLY A 90 -1.25 20.56 3.96
N TYR A 91 -2.12 20.72 2.97
CA TYR A 91 -2.94 19.62 2.49
C TYR A 91 -2.14 18.60 1.66
N GLY A 92 -2.44 17.32 1.89
CA GLY A 92 -1.84 16.23 1.14
C GLY A 92 -2.83 15.10 0.90
N TYR A 93 -2.56 14.33 -0.16
CA TYR A 93 -3.33 13.13 -0.50
C TYR A 93 -2.59 11.89 -0.03
N PHE A 94 -3.29 10.97 0.62
CA PHE A 94 -2.76 9.65 0.99
C PHE A 94 -3.71 8.56 0.49
N LYS A 95 -3.17 7.38 0.19
CA LYS A 95 -4.00 6.24 -0.24
C LYS A 95 -4.81 5.73 0.94
N ASP A 96 -6.07 5.39 0.72
CA ASP A 96 -6.90 4.71 1.71
C ASP A 96 -6.21 3.39 2.12
N PRO A 97 -5.77 3.26 3.39
CA PRO A 97 -5.07 2.07 3.85
C PRO A 97 -5.99 0.84 3.96
N SER A 98 -7.30 1.01 3.80
CA SER A 98 -8.30 -0.06 3.87
C SER A 98 -8.91 -0.36 2.49
N ALA A 99 -8.74 0.53 1.51
CA ALA A 99 -9.28 0.30 0.17
C ALA A 99 -8.37 -0.64 -0.62
N SER A 100 -8.97 -1.72 -1.13
CA SER A 100 -8.34 -2.53 -2.15
C SER A 100 -8.67 -2.02 -3.54
N TYR A 101 -7.66 -1.94 -4.41
CA TYR A 101 -7.84 -1.45 -5.79
C TYR A 101 -7.81 -2.57 -6.82
N LYS A 102 -7.32 -3.76 -6.45
CA LYS A 102 -7.20 -4.91 -7.34
C LYS A 102 -7.36 -6.22 -6.58
N THR A 103 -7.92 -7.21 -7.24
CA THR A 103 -8.02 -8.58 -6.73
C THR A 103 -7.05 -9.49 -7.51
N ILE A 104 -6.36 -10.38 -6.80
CA ILE A 104 -5.44 -11.36 -7.40
C ILE A 104 -5.75 -12.76 -6.88
N VAL A 105 -5.42 -13.78 -7.68
CA VAL A 105 -5.47 -15.18 -7.25
C VAL A 105 -4.06 -15.61 -6.85
N LEU A 106 -3.89 -15.95 -5.57
CA LEU A 106 -2.67 -16.54 -5.06
C LEU A 106 -2.65 -18.04 -5.39
N PRO A 107 -1.53 -18.60 -5.88
CA PRO A 107 -1.37 -20.04 -6.04
C PRO A 107 -1.22 -20.75 -4.68
N ASP A 108 -1.15 -22.08 -4.71
CA ASP A 108 -0.86 -22.84 -3.50
C ASP A 108 0.57 -22.60 -3.02
N LYS A 109 0.74 -22.51 -1.70
CA LYS A 109 2.02 -22.32 -1.01
C LYS A 109 2.69 -20.96 -1.33
N THR A 110 1.90 -19.90 -1.48
CA THR A 110 2.44 -18.54 -1.61
C THR A 110 3.03 -18.08 -0.28
N ALA A 111 4.32 -17.76 -0.27
CA ALA A 111 4.97 -17.20 0.92
C ALA A 111 4.53 -15.76 1.17
N PHE A 112 4.31 -15.41 2.44
CA PHE A 112 4.01 -14.05 2.87
C PHE A 112 4.97 -13.59 3.96
N TYR A 113 5.21 -12.28 4.00
CA TYR A 113 6.31 -11.63 4.72
C TYR A 113 5.80 -10.44 5.54
N ASP A 114 6.55 -10.08 6.58
CA ASP A 114 6.25 -8.92 7.44
C ASP A 114 6.46 -7.58 6.71
N LYS A 115 7.48 -7.51 5.86
CA LYS A 115 7.81 -6.37 4.99
C LYS A 115 8.38 -6.85 3.66
N VAL A 116 8.51 -5.93 2.71
CA VAL A 116 9.26 -6.17 1.46
C VAL A 116 10.68 -6.62 1.80
N ASN A 117 11.11 -7.76 1.23
CA ASN A 117 12.39 -8.41 1.54
C ASN A 117 12.61 -8.74 3.03
N GLY A 118 11.52 -8.88 3.78
CA GLY A 118 11.53 -9.19 5.21
C GLY A 118 11.58 -10.68 5.55
N GLU A 119 11.21 -10.99 6.78
CA GLU A 119 11.10 -12.36 7.27
C GLU A 119 9.81 -13.00 6.80
N ARG A 120 9.88 -14.28 6.42
CA ARG A 120 8.70 -15.05 6.02
C ARG A 120 7.87 -15.38 7.26
N LEU A 121 6.63 -14.91 7.27
CA LEU A 121 5.66 -15.16 8.33
C LEU A 121 4.93 -16.50 8.19
N GLY A 122 4.89 -17.06 6.97
CA GLY A 122 4.31 -18.36 6.69
C GLY A 122 4.01 -18.58 5.21
N LEU A 123 3.09 -19.53 4.95
CA LEU A 123 2.57 -19.86 3.63
C LEU A 123 1.04 -19.67 3.62
N LEU A 124 0.54 -19.15 2.51
CA LEU A 124 -0.87 -19.07 2.19
C LEU A 124 -1.22 -20.20 1.20
N GLY A 125 -2.39 -20.81 1.40
CA GLY A 125 -3.00 -21.68 0.40
C GLY A 125 -3.58 -20.86 -0.74
N ARG A 126 -3.97 -21.54 -1.83
CA ARG A 126 -4.64 -20.91 -2.96
C ARG A 126 -5.90 -20.19 -2.51
N GLN A 127 -5.98 -18.90 -2.84
CA GLN A 127 -7.12 -18.07 -2.48
C GLN A 127 -7.14 -16.80 -3.32
N THR A 128 -8.30 -16.16 -3.38
CA THR A 128 -8.48 -14.86 -4.01
C THR A 128 -8.34 -13.79 -2.94
N VAL A 129 -7.42 -12.84 -3.13
CA VAL A 129 -7.12 -11.78 -2.16
C VAL A 129 -7.21 -10.41 -2.79
N ASN A 130 -7.50 -9.44 -1.94
CA ASN A 130 -7.56 -8.04 -2.28
C ASN A 130 -6.22 -7.36 -1.97
N VAL A 131 -5.67 -6.66 -2.96
CA VAL A 131 -4.41 -5.91 -2.88
C VAL A 131 -4.70 -4.48 -2.44
N ILE A 132 -4.00 -4.06 -1.39
CA ILE A 132 -4.15 -2.77 -0.74
C ILE A 132 -3.03 -1.82 -1.18
N ASN A 133 -1.82 -2.36 -1.32
CA ASN A 133 -0.64 -1.58 -1.72
C ASN A 133 0.29 -2.40 -2.60
N GLU A 134 1.16 -1.70 -3.31
CA GLU A 134 2.16 -2.27 -4.19
C GLU A 134 3.47 -1.52 -4.08
N GLN A 135 4.56 -2.26 -4.00
CA GLN A 135 5.92 -1.73 -3.99
C GLN A 135 6.81 -2.55 -4.91
N VAL A 136 7.71 -1.86 -5.60
CA VAL A 136 8.76 -2.52 -6.37
C VAL A 136 10.04 -2.44 -5.58
N ASP A 137 10.71 -3.58 -5.37
CA ASP A 137 12.01 -3.60 -4.70
C ASP A 137 13.18 -3.27 -5.63
N ASP A 138 14.38 -3.13 -5.07
CA ASP A 138 15.62 -2.84 -5.81
C ASP A 138 15.95 -3.92 -6.86
N SER A 139 15.37 -5.12 -6.70
CA SER A 139 15.51 -6.25 -7.61
C SER A 139 14.47 -6.25 -8.74
N GLY A 140 13.53 -5.30 -8.74
CA GLY A 140 12.45 -5.18 -9.72
C GLY A 140 11.26 -6.12 -9.48
N PHE A 141 11.19 -6.79 -8.33
CA PHE A 141 10.01 -7.56 -7.95
C PHE A 141 8.93 -6.64 -7.42
N VAL A 142 7.71 -6.91 -7.88
CA VAL A 142 6.48 -6.28 -7.44
C VAL A 142 5.96 -7.07 -6.25
N TRP A 143 5.85 -6.38 -5.13
CA TRP A 143 5.31 -6.85 -3.88
C TRP A 143 3.92 -6.26 -3.67
N TYR A 144 2.97 -7.10 -3.30
CA TYR A 144 1.61 -6.71 -2.95
C TYR A 144 1.39 -6.80 -1.44
N GLN A 145 0.84 -5.74 -0.87
CA GLN A 145 0.36 -5.75 0.51
C GLN A 145 -1.10 -6.18 0.53
N LEU A 146 -1.42 -7.09 1.44
CA LEU A 146 -2.76 -7.65 1.62
C LEU A 146 -3.08 -7.88 3.10
N HIS A 147 -4.35 -8.09 3.42
CA HIS A 147 -4.78 -8.50 4.75
C HIS A 147 -4.72 -10.03 4.88
N THR A 148 -4.05 -10.52 5.91
CA THR A 148 -4.01 -11.94 6.31
C THR A 148 -4.58 -12.12 7.71
N TYR A 149 -4.74 -13.38 8.12
CA TYR A 149 -5.08 -13.74 9.50
C TYR A 149 -4.05 -13.28 10.54
N LYS A 150 -2.83 -12.89 10.12
CA LYS A 150 -1.79 -12.30 10.99
C LYS A 150 -1.71 -10.77 10.87
N GLY A 151 -2.65 -10.13 10.18
CA GLY A 151 -2.63 -8.70 9.87
C GLY A 151 -2.09 -8.41 8.46
N LYS A 152 -1.61 -7.18 8.24
CA LYS A 152 -1.05 -6.76 6.95
C LYS A 152 0.23 -7.53 6.65
N ALA A 153 0.32 -8.09 5.45
CA ALA A 153 1.50 -8.82 5.00
C ALA A 153 1.81 -8.54 3.54
N TRP A 154 3.06 -8.80 3.18
CA TRP A 154 3.56 -8.63 1.82
C TRP A 154 3.72 -9.98 1.13
N VAL A 155 3.28 -10.07 -0.11
CA VAL A 155 3.47 -11.23 -0.99
C VAL A 155 4.10 -10.78 -2.30
N ILE A 156 4.92 -11.62 -2.91
CA ILE A 156 5.44 -11.34 -4.25
C ILE A 156 4.32 -11.56 -5.26
N SER A 157 4.25 -10.71 -6.29
CA SER A 157 3.26 -10.84 -7.35
C SER A 157 3.26 -12.27 -7.92
N PRO A 158 2.11 -12.97 -7.95
CA PRO A 158 2.02 -14.33 -8.51
C PRO A 158 2.46 -14.43 -9.97
N SER A 159 2.40 -13.32 -10.72
CA SER A 159 2.93 -13.25 -12.09
C SER A 159 4.46 -13.37 -12.14
N GLN A 160 5.15 -12.91 -11.10
CA GLN A 160 6.60 -12.95 -10.94
C GLN A 160 7.09 -14.08 -10.05
N GLU A 161 6.22 -14.66 -9.20
CA GLU A 161 6.45 -15.91 -8.45
C GLU A 161 6.81 -17.09 -9.38
N LYS A 162 6.51 -16.96 -10.68
CA LYS A 162 6.88 -17.92 -11.73
C LYS A 162 8.32 -17.80 -12.22
N GLN A 163 9.24 -17.13 -11.53
CA GLN A 163 10.66 -17.24 -11.81
C GLN A 163 11.16 -18.65 -11.44
N LYS A 164 10.83 -19.61 -12.30
CA LYS A 164 11.27 -21.00 -12.21
C LYS A 164 12.65 -21.11 -12.82
N ALA A 165 13.64 -21.43 -12.01
CA ALA A 165 14.96 -21.78 -12.50
C ALA A 165 14.99 -23.28 -12.79
N LYS A 166 15.19 -23.65 -14.06
CA LYS A 166 15.44 -25.04 -14.43
C LYS A 166 16.93 -25.33 -14.23
N LEU A 167 17.25 -26.08 -13.19
CA LEU A 167 18.61 -26.54 -12.91
C LEU A 167 18.86 -27.79 -13.77
N THR A 168 19.77 -27.68 -14.74
CA THR A 168 20.13 -28.80 -15.64
C THR A 168 21.30 -29.62 -15.12
N LYS A 169 22.02 -29.10 -14.15
CA LYS A 169 23.18 -29.71 -13.49
C LYS A 169 23.07 -29.57 -11.99
N GLU A 170 23.91 -30.31 -11.28
CA GLU A 170 24.05 -30.13 -9.84
C GLU A 170 24.43 -28.68 -9.53
N THR A 171 23.59 -28.00 -8.74
CA THR A 171 23.73 -26.58 -8.43
C THR A 171 24.05 -26.42 -6.95
N ALA A 172 25.17 -25.76 -6.64
CA ALA A 172 25.56 -25.49 -5.26
C ALA A 172 24.58 -24.52 -4.59
N LEU A 173 24.26 -24.80 -3.32
CA LEU A 173 23.47 -23.95 -2.44
C LEU A 173 24.39 -23.21 -1.48
N TYR A 174 24.06 -21.95 -1.22
CA TYR A 174 24.84 -21.05 -0.36
C TYR A 174 23.95 -20.43 0.72
N ASP A 175 24.50 -20.19 1.91
CA ASP A 175 23.81 -19.54 3.02
C ASP A 175 23.45 -18.06 2.73
N GLN A 176 24.30 -17.37 1.98
CA GLN A 176 24.11 -16.00 1.49
C GLN A 176 24.74 -15.83 0.10
N VAL A 177 24.50 -14.67 -0.53
CA VAL A 177 25.19 -14.29 -1.77
C VAL A 177 26.70 -14.27 -1.54
N ASN A 178 27.46 -15.00 -2.37
CA ASN A 178 28.90 -15.23 -2.18
C ASN A 178 29.30 -15.86 -0.83
N GLY A 179 28.35 -16.53 -0.18
CA GLY A 179 28.53 -17.15 1.13
C GLY A 179 29.20 -18.53 1.09
N ARG A 180 29.06 -19.24 2.20
CA ARG A 180 29.56 -20.62 2.35
C ARG A 180 28.60 -21.60 1.67
N LYS A 181 29.17 -22.64 1.07
CA LYS A 181 28.38 -23.73 0.49
C LYS A 181 27.66 -24.49 1.61
N ALA A 182 26.33 -24.51 1.57
CA ALA A 182 25.45 -25.16 2.55
C ALA A 182 24.90 -26.51 2.05
N GLY A 183 25.01 -26.78 0.74
CA GLY A 183 24.56 -28.01 0.10
C GLY A 183 24.63 -27.95 -1.42
N ALA A 184 23.90 -28.85 -2.08
CA ALA A 184 23.69 -28.82 -3.53
C ALA A 184 22.32 -29.41 -3.88
N LEU A 185 21.76 -28.95 -5.00
CA LEU A 185 20.54 -29.48 -5.59
C LEU A 185 20.89 -30.26 -6.85
N SER A 186 20.41 -31.49 -6.94
CA SER A 186 20.38 -32.24 -8.20
C SER A 186 19.51 -31.51 -9.24
N PRO A 187 19.69 -31.81 -10.55
CA PRO A 187 18.90 -31.20 -11.63
C PRO A 187 17.40 -31.28 -11.35
N GLN A 188 16.75 -30.12 -11.24
CA GLN A 188 15.32 -30.00 -10.96
C GLN A 188 14.83 -28.58 -11.30
N THR A 189 13.52 -28.38 -11.31
CA THR A 189 12.94 -27.04 -11.42
C THR A 189 12.67 -26.49 -10.03
N VAL A 190 13.24 -25.32 -9.71
CA VAL A 190 13.06 -24.64 -8.43
C VAL A 190 12.35 -23.30 -8.62
N ASN A 191 11.58 -22.88 -7.62
CA ASN A 191 10.98 -21.55 -7.59
C ASN A 191 11.96 -20.58 -6.94
N VAL A 192 12.27 -19.49 -7.64
CA VAL A 192 13.12 -18.41 -7.14
C VAL A 192 12.24 -17.35 -6.50
N SER A 193 12.45 -17.10 -5.22
CA SER A 193 11.70 -16.11 -4.43
C SER A 193 12.36 -14.74 -4.40
N GLU A 194 13.66 -14.65 -4.71
CA GLU A 194 14.40 -13.38 -4.67
C GLU A 194 15.54 -13.46 -5.67
N VAL A 195 15.85 -12.37 -6.37
CA VAL A 195 17.04 -12.29 -7.23
C VAL A 195 17.92 -11.16 -6.74
N ARG A 196 19.21 -11.42 -6.62
CA ARG A 196 20.23 -10.40 -6.35
C ARG A 196 21.34 -10.48 -7.39
N TYR A 197 22.03 -9.37 -7.57
CA TYR A 197 23.30 -9.33 -8.31
C TYR A 197 24.42 -9.07 -7.32
N ASP A 198 25.54 -9.75 -7.48
CA ASP A 198 26.74 -9.41 -6.72
C ASP A 198 27.58 -8.33 -7.41
N GLY A 199 28.69 -7.94 -6.77
CA GLY A 199 29.62 -6.94 -7.30
C GLY A 199 30.28 -7.30 -8.63
N ASN A 200 30.18 -8.56 -9.09
CA ASN A 200 30.66 -9.04 -10.38
C ASN A 200 29.53 -9.19 -11.41
N ASN A 201 28.34 -8.65 -11.11
CA ASN A 201 27.13 -8.79 -11.92
C ASN A 201 26.68 -10.26 -12.07
N GLN A 202 27.12 -11.16 -11.19
CA GLN A 202 26.62 -12.53 -11.16
C GLN A 202 25.23 -12.52 -10.56
N ARG A 203 24.28 -13.16 -11.25
CA ARG A 203 22.92 -13.32 -10.78
C ARG A 203 22.84 -14.43 -9.75
N TRP A 204 22.09 -14.15 -8.69
CA TRP A 204 21.82 -15.05 -7.57
C TRP A 204 20.31 -15.18 -7.39
N GLY A 205 19.82 -16.40 -7.25
CA GLY A 205 18.42 -16.70 -6.97
C GLY A 205 18.27 -17.31 -5.58
N LYS A 206 17.35 -16.80 -4.76
CA LYS A 206 16.98 -17.42 -3.48
C LYS A 206 15.92 -18.47 -3.71
N VAL A 207 16.14 -19.65 -3.17
CA VAL A 207 15.31 -20.85 -3.36
C VAL A 207 15.01 -21.49 -2.01
N PHE A 208 13.79 -21.98 -1.84
CA PHE A 208 13.42 -22.72 -0.65
C PHE A 208 13.84 -24.18 -0.78
N THR A 209 14.54 -24.69 0.24
CA THR A 209 15.07 -26.05 0.30
C THR A 209 14.69 -26.72 1.63
N TRP A 210 15.03 -28.00 1.80
CA TRP A 210 14.85 -28.71 3.07
C TRP A 210 15.64 -28.10 4.25
N LYS A 211 16.64 -27.26 3.97
CA LYS A 211 17.42 -26.50 4.97
C LYS A 211 16.92 -25.06 5.16
N GLY A 212 15.79 -24.69 4.55
CA GLY A 212 15.29 -23.32 4.54
C GLY A 212 15.67 -22.58 3.26
N ASP A 213 15.66 -21.25 3.34
CA ASP A 213 15.94 -20.37 2.21
C ASP A 213 17.45 -20.29 1.97
N LEU A 214 17.89 -20.70 0.78
CA LEU A 214 19.29 -20.72 0.38
C LEU A 214 19.45 -20.03 -0.98
N TRP A 215 20.67 -19.65 -1.31
CA TRP A 215 21.01 -18.97 -2.56
C TRP A 215 21.63 -19.93 -3.56
N ILE A 216 21.24 -19.80 -4.83
CA ILE A 216 21.88 -20.45 -5.98
C ILE A 216 22.46 -19.40 -6.90
N LYS A 217 23.56 -19.74 -7.56
CA LYS A 217 24.02 -18.97 -8.72
C LYS A 217 23.10 -19.29 -9.89
N TRP A 218 22.58 -18.24 -10.52
CA TRP A 218 21.67 -18.34 -11.65
C TRP A 218 22.40 -17.97 -12.93
#